data_AF-A0A9D4F249-F1
#
_entry.id   AF-A0A9D4F249-F1
#
_cell.length_a   1.000
_cell.length_b   1.000
_cell.length_c   1.000
_cell.angle_alpha   90.00
_cell.angle_beta   90.00
_cell.angle_gamma   90.00
#
_symmetry.space_group_name_H-M   'P 1'
#
loop_
_entity.id
_entity.type
_entity.pdbx_description
1 polymer ?
#
loop_
_entity_poly.entity_id
_entity_poly.type
_entity_poly.pdbx_seq_one_letter_code
_entity_poly.pdbx_strand_id
1 'polypeptide(L)'
;MKTARQSEEYRQKDRVYTTKSMKTARQSEDYRQKDREYTTKSMKTARQSEDYRQKDREYTTKSMKTARQSEDYRQKDREYTTKSMKTARQSEDYRQEDKEYTTKSMKTARQSEEYRKCEGIKMQERRKCHDVKQNEILIQNKSKRKARSESYNLEKERIAEQQRRLDERINKSENMKDCVRKADKRKNPSYSHAESVSSKRRKYGFDVDACIELFHNRISVGLVYMCTCCNQTWFRQSVIEVKSVFDLKMQRVMYWCCFSL
;
A
#
# COMPACT_ATOMS: atom_id res chain seq x y z
N MET A 1 -14.85 -64.82 87.01
CA MET A 1 -14.07 -63.86 86.20
C MET A 1 -13.34 -64.45 84.96
N LYS A 2 -13.34 -65.77 84.70
CA LYS A 2 -12.65 -66.35 83.51
C LYS A 2 -13.47 -66.31 82.20
N THR A 3 -14.79 -66.23 82.27
CA THR A 3 -15.71 -66.34 81.11
C THR A 3 -15.79 -65.07 80.24
N ALA A 4 -15.72 -63.88 80.83
CA ALA A 4 -15.77 -62.61 80.07
C ALA A 4 -14.48 -62.35 79.26
N ARG A 5 -13.32 -62.77 79.79
CA ARG A 5 -12.03 -62.65 79.09
C ARG A 5 -11.97 -63.55 77.85
N GLN A 6 -12.52 -64.76 77.94
CA GLN A 6 -12.61 -65.69 76.80
C GLN A 6 -13.55 -65.17 75.69
N SER A 7 -14.60 -64.40 76.01
CA SER A 7 -15.52 -63.87 75.00
C SER A 7 -14.95 -62.68 74.21
N GLU A 8 -14.12 -61.85 74.85
CA GLU A 8 -13.43 -60.74 74.18
C GLU A 8 -12.34 -61.25 73.23
N GLU A 9 -11.59 -62.26 73.67
CA GLU A 9 -10.55 -62.91 72.88
C GLU A 9 -11.14 -63.61 71.64
N TYR A 10 -12.35 -64.18 71.76
CA TYR A 10 -13.11 -64.74 70.64
C TYR A 10 -13.54 -63.67 69.63
N ARG A 11 -14.05 -62.52 70.10
CA ARG A 11 -14.43 -61.38 69.24
C ARG A 11 -13.23 -60.78 68.51
N GLN A 12 -12.07 -60.74 69.14
CA GLN A 12 -10.83 -60.27 68.50
C GLN A 12 -10.36 -61.24 67.42
N LYS A 13 -10.39 -62.56 67.68
CA LYS A 13 -10.06 -63.58 66.67
C LYS A 13 -11.01 -63.52 65.47
N ASP A 14 -12.30 -63.31 65.70
CA ASP A 14 -13.30 -63.20 64.64
C ASP A 14 -13.09 -61.95 63.77
N ARG A 15 -12.77 -60.79 64.36
CA ARG A 15 -12.38 -59.60 63.58
C ARG A 15 -11.14 -59.86 62.73
N VAL A 16 -10.10 -60.47 63.31
CA VAL A 16 -8.86 -60.77 62.57
C VAL A 16 -9.14 -61.74 61.42
N TYR A 17 -9.98 -62.75 61.63
CA TYR A 17 -10.39 -63.70 60.60
C TYR A 17 -11.16 -63.01 59.47
N THR A 18 -12.16 -62.19 59.81
CA THR A 18 -12.94 -61.40 58.83
C THR A 18 -12.05 -60.45 58.03
N THR A 19 -11.10 -59.79 58.69
CA THR A 19 -10.18 -58.85 58.03
C THR A 19 -9.23 -59.57 57.07
N LYS A 20 -8.72 -60.76 57.45
CA LYS A 20 -7.92 -61.62 56.56
C LYS A 20 -8.74 -62.13 55.38
N SER A 21 -9.96 -62.59 55.63
CA SER A 21 -10.89 -63.05 54.59
C SER A 21 -11.19 -61.95 53.56
N MET A 22 -11.45 -60.72 54.01
CA MET A 22 -11.64 -59.57 53.12
C MET A 22 -10.39 -59.20 52.32
N LYS A 23 -9.18 -59.30 52.91
CA LYS A 23 -7.94 -59.08 52.17
C LYS A 23 -7.74 -60.12 51.06
N THR A 24 -8.00 -61.39 51.35
CA THR A 24 -7.91 -62.48 50.37
C THR A 24 -8.96 -62.31 49.27
N ALA A 25 -10.20 -61.96 49.62
CA ALA A 25 -11.26 -61.69 48.63
C ALA A 25 -10.87 -60.57 47.67
N ARG A 26 -10.28 -59.47 48.16
CA ARG A 26 -9.80 -58.34 47.33
C ARG A 26 -8.63 -58.68 46.41
N GLN A 27 -7.86 -59.73 46.72
CA GLN A 27 -6.77 -60.23 45.87
C GLN A 27 -7.25 -61.21 44.80
N SER A 28 -8.47 -61.73 44.91
CA SER A 28 -9.05 -62.59 43.87
C SER A 28 -9.37 -61.79 42.61
N GLU A 29 -9.01 -62.33 41.45
CA GLU A 29 -9.21 -61.64 40.17
C GLU A 29 -10.71 -61.47 39.84
N ASP A 30 -11.55 -62.44 40.21
CA ASP A 30 -13.01 -62.37 40.04
C ASP A 30 -13.63 -61.20 40.84
N TYR A 31 -13.14 -60.95 42.07
CA TYR A 31 -13.58 -59.80 42.85
C TYR A 31 -13.14 -58.48 42.21
N ARG A 32 -11.90 -58.39 41.72
CA ARG A 32 -11.38 -57.19 41.03
C ARG A 32 -12.13 -56.91 39.73
N GLN A 33 -12.51 -57.95 38.99
CA GLN A 33 -13.28 -57.79 37.76
C GLN A 33 -14.70 -57.30 38.06
N LYS A 34 -15.38 -57.87 39.06
CA LYS A 34 -16.69 -57.41 39.52
C LYS A 34 -16.66 -55.97 40.04
N ASP A 35 -15.61 -55.59 40.76
CA ASP A 35 -15.41 -54.22 41.25
C ASP A 35 -15.19 -53.21 40.10
N ARG A 36 -14.41 -53.59 39.08
CA ARG A 36 -14.29 -52.79 37.86
C ARG A 36 -15.63 -52.65 37.14
N GLU A 37 -16.35 -53.75 36.91
CA GLU A 37 -17.66 -53.71 36.26
C GLU A 37 -18.67 -52.84 37.00
N TYR A 38 -18.68 -52.92 38.34
CA TYR A 38 -19.50 -52.06 39.19
C TYR A 38 -19.10 -50.59 39.03
N THR A 39 -17.80 -50.30 39.01
CA THR A 39 -17.27 -48.94 38.77
C THR A 39 -17.66 -48.41 37.39
N THR A 40 -17.53 -49.22 36.32
CA THR A 40 -17.91 -48.79 34.96
C THR A 40 -19.41 -48.56 34.84
N LYS A 41 -20.23 -49.41 35.47
CA LYS A 41 -21.69 -49.22 35.53
C LYS A 41 -22.04 -47.95 36.30
N SER A 42 -21.43 -47.74 37.48
CA SER A 42 -21.60 -46.53 38.28
C SER A 42 -21.20 -45.27 37.51
N MET A 43 -20.08 -45.29 36.76
CA MET A 43 -19.67 -44.19 35.88
C MET A 43 -20.64 -43.94 34.72
N LYS A 44 -21.18 -44.99 34.09
CA LYS A 44 -22.21 -44.84 33.06
C LYS A 44 -23.49 -44.21 33.62
N THR A 45 -23.94 -44.64 34.79
CA THR A 45 -25.09 -44.06 35.49
C THR A 45 -24.83 -42.62 35.91
N ALA A 46 -23.64 -42.31 36.42
CA ALA A 46 -23.24 -40.95 36.76
C ALA A 46 -23.28 -40.04 35.52
N ARG A 47 -22.77 -40.49 34.36
CA ARG A 47 -22.82 -39.73 33.09
C ARG A 47 -24.23 -39.52 32.54
N GLN A 48 -25.19 -40.37 32.91
CA GLN A 48 -26.60 -40.21 32.55
C GLN A 48 -27.33 -39.23 33.49
N SER A 49 -26.79 -38.96 34.68
CA SER A 49 -27.38 -38.00 35.61
C SER A 49 -27.29 -36.57 35.06
N GLU A 50 -28.38 -35.80 35.20
CA GLU A 50 -28.44 -34.41 34.76
C GLU A 50 -27.34 -33.56 35.41
N ASP A 51 -27.12 -33.75 36.71
CA ASP A 51 -26.16 -32.99 37.51
C ASP A 51 -24.72 -33.19 36.99
N TYR A 52 -24.35 -34.41 36.59
CA TYR A 52 -23.05 -34.67 35.99
C TYR A 52 -22.92 -34.02 34.60
N ARG A 53 -23.95 -34.12 33.76
CA ARG A 53 -23.94 -33.47 32.44
C ARG A 53 -23.86 -31.95 32.56
N GLN A 54 -24.52 -31.38 33.56
CA GLN A 54 -24.47 -29.95 33.84
C GLN A 54 -23.07 -29.51 34.30
N LYS A 55 -22.47 -30.25 35.24
CA LYS A 55 -21.07 -30.00 35.66
C LYS A 55 -20.07 -30.16 34.51
N ASP A 56 -20.26 -31.14 33.64
CA ASP A 56 -19.42 -31.35 32.45
C ASP A 56 -19.56 -30.22 31.43
N ARG A 57 -20.80 -29.73 31.20
CA ARG A 57 -21.04 -28.52 30.41
C ARG A 57 -20.41 -27.29 31.02
N GLU A 58 -20.50 -27.11 32.33
CA GLU A 58 -19.86 -25.99 33.04
C GLU A 58 -18.34 -26.04 32.92
N TYR A 59 -17.74 -27.22 33.09
CA TYR A 59 -16.30 -27.43 32.92
C TYR A 59 -15.87 -27.13 31.48
N THR A 60 -16.60 -27.64 30.50
CA THR A 60 -16.36 -27.36 29.07
C THR A 60 -16.48 -25.88 28.76
N THR A 61 -17.48 -25.20 29.32
CA THR A 61 -17.70 -23.76 29.12
C THR A 61 -16.57 -22.94 29.76
N LYS A 62 -16.10 -23.31 30.96
CA LYS A 62 -14.95 -22.68 31.63
C LYS A 62 -13.66 -22.91 30.83
N SER A 63 -13.45 -24.12 30.33
CA SER A 63 -12.32 -24.48 29.48
C SER A 63 -12.32 -23.66 28.18
N MET A 64 -13.47 -23.54 27.50
CA MET A 64 -13.60 -22.69 26.30
C MET A 64 -13.38 -21.20 26.60
N LYS A 65 -13.88 -20.69 27.75
CA LYS A 65 -13.61 -19.30 28.17
C LYS A 65 -12.11 -19.07 28.36
N THR A 66 -11.41 -20.01 28.98
CA THR A 66 -9.96 -19.94 29.20
C THR A 66 -9.20 -20.02 27.89
N ALA A 67 -9.58 -20.94 26.99
CA ALA A 67 -8.99 -21.04 25.65
C ALA A 67 -9.14 -19.73 24.86
N ARG A 68 -10.33 -19.11 24.88
CA ARG A 68 -10.61 -17.82 24.21
C ARG A 68 -9.85 -16.63 24.80
N GLN A 69 -9.33 -16.71 26.02
CA GLN A 69 -8.47 -15.67 26.59
C GLN A 69 -7.04 -15.75 26.04
N SER A 70 -6.57 -16.94 25.64
CA SER A 70 -5.25 -17.09 25.04
C SER A 70 -5.18 -16.35 23.69
N GLU A 71 -4.09 -15.60 23.48
CA GLU A 71 -3.86 -14.85 22.23
C GLU A 71 -3.71 -15.79 21.03
N ASP A 72 -3.02 -16.91 21.23
CA ASP A 72 -2.76 -17.92 20.18
C ASP A 72 -4.06 -18.56 19.66
N TYR A 73 -5.02 -18.85 20.56
CA TYR A 73 -6.34 -19.33 20.15
C TYR A 73 -7.14 -18.25 19.42
N ARG A 74 -7.12 -16.99 19.90
CA ARG A 74 -7.80 -15.87 19.23
C ARG A 74 -7.25 -15.61 17.83
N GLN A 75 -5.95 -15.74 17.65
CA GLN A 75 -5.30 -15.57 16.35
C GLN A 75 -5.69 -16.70 15.39
N LYS A 76 -5.62 -17.96 15.83
CA LYS A 76 -6.06 -19.12 15.03
C LYS A 76 -7.54 -19.06 14.65
N ASP A 77 -8.40 -18.63 15.58
CA ASP A 77 -9.84 -18.47 15.35
C ASP A 77 -10.15 -17.36 14.32
N ARG A 78 -9.43 -16.22 14.41
CA ARG A 78 -9.48 -15.16 13.39
C ARG A 78 -8.98 -15.64 12.04
N GLU A 79 -7.88 -16.37 11.98
CA GLU A 79 -7.35 -16.93 10.72
C GLU A 79 -8.34 -17.90 10.09
N TYR A 80 -8.95 -18.79 10.88
CA TYR A 80 -9.97 -19.72 10.41
C TYR A 80 -11.19 -18.99 9.87
N THR A 81 -11.68 -17.98 10.61
CA THR A 81 -12.81 -17.14 10.18
C THR A 81 -12.47 -16.39 8.90
N THR A 82 -11.28 -15.82 8.81
CA THR A 82 -10.84 -15.07 7.62
C THR A 82 -10.72 -15.98 6.40
N LYS A 83 -10.15 -17.19 6.56
CA LYS A 83 -10.10 -18.21 5.50
C LYS A 83 -11.50 -18.64 5.08
N SER A 84 -12.38 -18.93 6.04
CA SER A 84 -13.77 -19.31 5.79
C SER A 84 -14.54 -18.21 5.04
N MET A 85 -14.40 -16.94 5.44
CA MET A 85 -14.99 -15.80 4.74
C MET A 85 -14.42 -15.61 3.33
N LYS A 86 -13.12 -15.86 3.15
CA LYS A 86 -12.48 -15.79 1.82
C LYS A 86 -13.01 -16.89 0.90
N THR A 87 -13.18 -18.10 1.41
CA THR A 87 -13.79 -19.22 0.67
C THR A 87 -15.25 -18.94 0.36
N ALA A 88 -16.03 -18.41 1.32
CA ALA A 88 -17.41 -18.01 1.09
C ALA A 88 -17.51 -16.92 0.01
N ARG A 89 -16.68 -15.88 0.05
CA ARG A 89 -16.65 -14.82 -0.98
C ARG A 89 -16.23 -15.29 -2.37
N GLN A 90 -15.58 -16.45 -2.49
CA GLN A 90 -15.24 -17.08 -3.75
C GLN A 90 -16.38 -17.92 -4.34
N SER A 91 -17.39 -18.29 -3.54
CA SER A 91 -18.55 -18.98 -4.09
C SER A 91 -19.45 -17.99 -4.82
N GLU A 92 -19.91 -18.37 -6.01
CA GLU A 92 -20.79 -17.52 -6.82
C GLU A 92 -22.14 -17.31 -6.13
N ASP A 93 -22.65 -18.34 -5.43
CA ASP A 93 -23.89 -18.26 -4.65
C ASP A 93 -23.82 -17.18 -3.56
N TYR A 94 -22.72 -17.12 -2.80
CA TYR A 94 -22.54 -16.08 -1.78
C TYR A 94 -22.43 -14.69 -2.40
N ARG A 95 -21.73 -14.56 -3.54
CA ARG A 95 -21.64 -13.27 -4.26
C ARG A 95 -23.01 -12.82 -4.76
N GLN A 96 -23.86 -13.75 -5.18
CA GLN A 96 -25.20 -13.46 -5.64
C GLN A 96 -26.11 -13.06 -4.48
N GLU A 97 -26.08 -13.80 -3.37
CA GLU A 97 -26.80 -13.45 -2.14
C GLU A 97 -26.36 -12.10 -1.57
N ASP A 98 -25.06 -11.78 -1.60
CA ASP A 98 -24.52 -10.50 -1.13
C ASP A 98 -24.98 -9.32 -2.01
N LYS A 99 -25.03 -9.50 -3.34
CA LYS A 99 -25.64 -8.53 -4.26
C LYS A 99 -27.13 -8.35 -3.98
N GLU A 100 -27.87 -9.43 -3.75
CA GLU A 100 -29.29 -9.38 -3.42
C GLU A 100 -29.55 -8.68 -2.08
N TYR A 101 -28.73 -8.98 -1.07
CA TYR A 101 -28.78 -8.30 0.22
C TYR A 101 -28.48 -6.81 0.07
N THR A 102 -27.42 -6.46 -0.66
CA THR A 102 -27.04 -5.07 -0.92
C THR A 102 -28.13 -4.32 -1.67
N THR A 103 -28.72 -4.93 -2.70
CA THR A 103 -29.80 -4.29 -3.48
C THR A 103 -31.08 -4.13 -2.65
N LYS A 104 -31.44 -5.10 -1.81
CA LYS A 104 -32.56 -4.97 -0.85
C LYS A 104 -32.29 -3.85 0.16
N SER A 105 -31.10 -3.83 0.76
CA SER A 105 -30.68 -2.78 1.69
C SER A 105 -30.74 -1.39 1.06
N MET A 106 -30.25 -1.22 -0.18
CA MET A 106 -30.35 0.04 -0.92
C MET A 106 -31.80 0.42 -1.24
N LYS A 107 -32.67 -0.54 -1.56
CA LYS A 107 -34.11 -0.28 -1.76
C LYS A 107 -34.76 0.23 -0.47
N THR A 108 -34.49 -0.41 0.66
CA THR A 108 -35.00 0.02 1.97
C THR A 108 -34.45 1.41 2.35
N ALA A 109 -33.16 1.66 2.14
CA ALA A 109 -32.56 2.97 2.38
C ALA A 109 -33.25 4.05 1.54
N ARG A 110 -33.51 3.79 0.24
CA ARG A 110 -34.22 4.73 -0.66
C ARG A 110 -35.67 4.99 -0.27
N GLN A 111 -36.31 4.08 0.46
CA GLN A 111 -37.66 4.28 1.01
C GLN A 111 -37.66 5.14 2.27
N SER A 112 -36.53 5.25 2.97
CA SER A 112 -36.43 6.13 4.13
C SER A 112 -36.51 7.61 3.72
N GLU A 113 -37.25 8.40 4.51
CA GLU A 113 -37.44 9.82 4.24
C GLU A 113 -36.14 10.62 4.37
N GLU A 114 -35.32 10.26 5.35
CA GLU A 114 -34.01 10.89 5.59
C GLU A 114 -33.07 10.74 4.40
N TYR A 115 -33.02 9.54 3.79
CA TYR A 115 -32.22 9.30 2.60
C TYR A 115 -32.73 10.11 1.40
N ARG A 116 -34.04 10.18 1.18
CA ARG A 116 -34.64 10.98 0.09
C ARG A 116 -34.34 12.46 0.25
N LYS A 117 -34.42 12.99 1.47
CA LYS A 117 -34.06 14.38 1.78
C LYS A 117 -32.57 14.64 1.50
N CYS A 118 -31.68 13.75 1.95
CA CYS A 118 -30.24 13.89 1.70
C CYS A 118 -29.89 13.82 0.20
N GLU A 119 -30.51 12.91 -0.56
CA GLU A 119 -30.38 12.84 -2.03
C GLU A 119 -30.87 14.13 -2.70
N GLY A 120 -32.01 14.67 -2.25
CA GLY A 120 -32.55 15.93 -2.75
C GLY A 120 -31.60 17.11 -2.55
N ILE A 121 -31.01 17.24 -1.36
CA ILE A 121 -30.01 18.27 -1.05
C ILE A 121 -28.79 18.12 -1.96
N LYS A 122 -28.23 16.91 -2.07
CA LYS A 122 -27.08 16.64 -2.97
C LYS A 122 -27.41 16.97 -4.43
N MET A 123 -28.62 16.66 -4.89
CA MET A 123 -29.06 17.01 -6.24
C MET A 123 -29.16 18.52 -6.44
N GLN A 124 -29.69 19.24 -5.47
CA GLN A 124 -29.81 20.70 -5.52
C GLN A 124 -28.44 21.37 -5.50
N GLU A 125 -27.48 20.88 -4.72
CA GLU A 125 -26.10 21.33 -4.73
C GLU A 125 -25.42 21.09 -6.08
N ARG A 126 -25.61 19.90 -6.68
CA ARG A 126 -25.12 19.60 -8.03
C ARG A 126 -25.69 20.58 -9.07
N ARG A 127 -26.99 20.90 -9.00
CA ARG A 127 -27.63 21.88 -9.88
C ARG A 127 -27.04 23.28 -9.70
N LYS A 128 -26.92 23.77 -8.46
CA LYS A 128 -26.29 25.06 -8.16
C LYS A 128 -24.88 25.16 -8.72
N CYS A 129 -24.07 24.11 -8.54
CA CYS A 129 -22.72 24.05 -9.09
C CYS A 129 -22.71 24.10 -10.63
N HIS A 130 -23.63 23.39 -11.29
CA HIS A 130 -23.79 23.45 -12.74
C HIS A 130 -24.15 24.87 -13.21
N ASP A 131 -25.14 25.50 -12.57
CA ASP A 131 -25.61 26.85 -12.94
C ASP A 131 -24.52 27.91 -12.75
N VAL A 132 -23.75 27.83 -11.67
CA VAL A 132 -22.59 28.71 -11.44
C VAL A 132 -21.58 28.56 -12.58
N LYS A 133 -21.23 27.33 -12.94
CA LYS A 133 -20.29 27.06 -14.05
C LYS A 133 -20.80 27.60 -15.39
N GLN A 134 -22.09 27.45 -15.67
CA GLN A 134 -22.68 28.01 -16.90
C GLN A 134 -22.62 29.55 -16.90
N ASN A 135 -22.92 30.18 -15.78
CA ASN A 135 -22.83 31.63 -15.64
C ASN A 135 -21.40 32.15 -15.80
N GLU A 136 -20.40 31.48 -15.25
CA GLU A 136 -18.99 31.82 -15.46
C GLU A 136 -18.61 31.78 -16.94
N ILE A 137 -19.00 30.71 -17.65
CA ILE A 137 -18.75 30.57 -19.08
C ILE A 137 -19.41 31.71 -19.86
N LEU A 138 -20.65 32.05 -19.53
CA LEU A 138 -21.38 33.15 -20.16
C LEU A 138 -20.68 34.50 -19.93
N ILE A 139 -20.23 34.79 -18.71
CA ILE A 139 -19.50 36.01 -18.36
C ILE A 139 -18.16 36.08 -19.11
N GLN A 140 -17.41 34.99 -19.17
CA GLN A 140 -16.17 34.89 -19.93
C GLN A 140 -16.40 35.11 -21.43
N ASN A 141 -17.46 34.55 -21.98
CA ASN A 141 -17.77 34.74 -23.40
C ASN A 141 -18.22 36.17 -23.70
N LYS A 142 -19.00 36.79 -22.83
CA LYS A 142 -19.40 38.21 -22.96
C LYS A 142 -18.20 39.14 -22.91
N SER A 143 -17.29 38.96 -21.96
CA SER A 143 -16.05 39.75 -21.86
C SER A 143 -15.15 39.57 -23.08
N LYS A 144 -14.96 38.33 -23.56
CA LYS A 144 -14.22 38.06 -24.81
C LYS A 144 -14.85 38.72 -26.02
N ARG A 145 -16.18 38.67 -26.15
CA ARG A 145 -16.91 39.36 -27.24
C ARG A 145 -16.71 40.87 -27.15
N LYS A 146 -16.83 41.45 -25.95
CA LYS A 146 -16.62 42.88 -25.72
C LYS A 146 -15.21 43.32 -26.11
N ALA A 147 -14.19 42.57 -25.66
CA ALA A 147 -12.80 42.84 -26.02
C ALA A 147 -12.55 42.81 -27.54
N ARG A 148 -13.20 41.88 -28.26
CA ARG A 148 -13.13 41.78 -29.72
C ARG A 148 -13.90 42.88 -30.47
N SER A 149 -14.99 43.37 -29.88
CA SER A 149 -15.82 44.43 -30.49
C SER A 149 -15.30 45.83 -30.19
N GLU A 150 -14.50 46.00 -29.14
CA GLU A 150 -13.93 47.28 -28.76
C GLU A 150 -12.93 47.75 -29.82
N SER A 151 -13.33 48.77 -30.58
CA SER A 151 -12.53 49.40 -31.65
C SER A 151 -11.12 49.79 -31.21
N TYR A 152 -10.95 50.15 -29.93
CA TYR A 152 -9.65 50.48 -29.34
C TYR A 152 -8.67 49.29 -29.34
N ASN A 153 -9.14 48.08 -29.02
CA ASN A 153 -8.28 46.90 -29.00
C ASN A 153 -7.84 46.49 -30.41
N LEU A 154 -8.76 46.59 -31.38
CA LEU A 154 -8.45 46.34 -32.79
C LEU A 154 -7.43 47.34 -33.33
N GLU A 155 -7.55 48.62 -32.98
CA GLU A 155 -6.59 49.65 -33.40
C GLU A 155 -5.23 49.45 -32.72
N LYS A 156 -5.21 49.11 -31.43
CA LYS A 156 -3.98 48.76 -30.70
C LYS A 156 -3.26 47.56 -31.32
N GLU A 157 -3.99 46.51 -31.68
CA GLU A 157 -3.44 45.32 -32.35
C GLU A 157 -2.89 45.66 -33.75
N ARG A 158 -3.58 46.53 -34.51
CA ARG A 158 -3.12 47.03 -35.81
C ARG A 158 -1.81 47.80 -35.69
N ILE A 159 -1.70 48.72 -34.74
CA ILE A 159 -0.47 49.51 -34.50
C ILE A 159 0.68 48.56 -34.10
N ALA A 160 0.43 47.59 -33.23
CA ALA A 160 1.44 46.62 -32.82
C ALA A 160 1.93 45.75 -33.99
N GLU A 161 1.04 45.32 -34.88
CA GLU A 161 1.38 44.59 -36.10
C GLU A 161 2.20 45.46 -37.08
N GLN A 162 1.83 46.73 -37.25
CA GLN A 162 2.61 47.66 -38.08
C GLN A 162 4.02 47.86 -37.54
N GLN A 163 4.16 48.01 -36.21
CA GLN A 163 5.47 48.13 -35.56
C GLN A 163 6.31 46.87 -35.77
N ARG A 164 5.74 45.68 -35.55
CA ARG A 164 6.45 44.41 -35.80
C ARG A 164 6.99 44.29 -37.22
N ARG A 165 6.20 44.70 -38.22
CA ARG A 165 6.64 44.70 -39.64
C ARG A 165 7.73 45.72 -39.91
N LEU A 166 7.74 46.84 -39.21
CA LEU A 166 8.82 47.83 -39.32
C LEU A 166 10.11 47.27 -38.70
N ASP A 167 10.02 46.72 -37.49
CA ASP A 167 11.14 46.12 -36.78
C ASP A 167 11.75 44.95 -37.57
N GLU A 168 10.92 44.11 -38.19
CA GLU A 168 11.38 43.01 -39.05
C GLU A 168 12.14 43.54 -40.29
N ARG A 169 11.66 44.62 -40.91
CA ARG A 169 12.35 45.27 -42.04
C ARG A 169 13.68 45.87 -41.61
N ILE A 170 13.72 46.54 -40.46
CA ILE A 170 14.95 47.10 -39.88
C ILE A 170 15.94 45.99 -39.59
N ASN A 171 15.54 44.96 -38.85
CA ASN A 171 16.38 43.81 -38.51
C ASN A 171 16.92 43.12 -39.76
N LYS A 172 16.11 42.95 -40.80
CA LYS A 172 16.56 42.38 -42.06
C LYS A 172 17.62 43.27 -42.74
N SER A 173 17.43 44.58 -42.75
CA SER A 173 18.40 45.55 -43.26
C SER A 173 19.71 45.53 -42.46
N GLU A 174 19.63 45.51 -41.13
CA GLU A 174 20.78 45.43 -40.25
C GLU A 174 21.55 44.12 -40.40
N ASN A 175 20.84 43.00 -40.50
CA ASN A 175 21.44 41.70 -40.78
C ASN A 175 22.19 41.71 -42.12
N MET A 176 21.62 42.31 -43.17
CA MET A 176 22.32 42.46 -44.45
C MET A 176 23.59 43.30 -44.30
N LYS A 177 23.53 44.42 -43.58
CA LYS A 177 24.70 45.27 -43.30
C LYS A 177 25.77 44.52 -42.48
N ASP A 178 25.38 43.74 -41.47
CA ASP A 178 26.29 42.92 -40.67
C ASP A 178 26.93 41.80 -41.49
N CYS A 179 26.17 41.14 -42.37
CA CYS A 179 26.68 40.14 -43.31
C CYS A 179 27.77 40.72 -44.22
N VAL A 180 27.52 41.88 -44.82
CA VAL A 180 28.50 42.58 -45.68
C VAL A 180 29.73 42.97 -44.86
N ARG A 181 29.54 43.62 -43.70
CA ARG A 181 30.64 44.00 -42.80
C ARG A 181 31.49 42.81 -42.37
N LYS A 182 30.88 41.67 -42.05
CA LYS A 182 31.60 40.43 -41.69
C LYS A 182 32.34 39.84 -42.89
N ALA A 183 31.74 39.84 -44.08
CA ALA A 183 32.38 39.39 -45.30
C ALA A 183 33.65 40.21 -45.61
N ASP A 184 33.59 41.54 -45.46
CA ASP A 184 34.76 42.39 -45.62
C ASP A 184 35.84 42.13 -44.57
N LYS A 185 35.46 41.97 -43.29
CA LYS A 185 36.43 41.61 -42.23
C LYS A 185 37.12 40.27 -42.49
N ARG A 186 36.42 39.28 -43.04
CA ARG A 186 36.99 37.96 -43.39
C ARG A 186 38.04 38.00 -44.49
N LYS A 187 38.12 39.09 -45.27
CA LYS A 187 39.23 39.31 -46.21
C LYS A 187 40.57 39.46 -45.46
N ASN A 188 40.54 39.88 -44.18
CA ASN A 188 41.72 39.91 -43.32
C ASN A 188 42.02 38.49 -42.76
N PRO A 189 43.21 37.91 -43.04
CA PRO A 189 43.57 36.55 -42.60
C PRO A 189 43.58 36.37 -41.08
N SER A 190 44.01 37.38 -40.30
CA SER A 190 44.05 37.31 -38.84
C SER A 190 42.64 37.24 -38.25
N TYR A 191 41.72 38.05 -38.78
CA TYR A 191 40.31 38.02 -38.37
C TYR A 191 39.63 36.70 -38.73
N SER A 192 39.82 36.22 -39.97
CA SER A 192 39.26 34.94 -40.43
C SER A 192 39.76 33.75 -39.61
N HIS A 193 41.06 33.72 -39.30
CA HIS A 193 41.65 32.71 -38.42
C HIS A 193 41.05 32.76 -37.01
N ALA A 194 40.97 33.95 -36.40
CA ALA A 194 40.38 34.13 -35.08
C ALA A 194 38.89 33.71 -35.03
N GLU A 195 38.11 34.02 -36.07
CA GLU A 195 36.71 33.60 -36.20
C GLU A 195 36.59 32.06 -36.30
N SER A 196 37.46 31.41 -37.08
CA SER A 196 37.54 29.95 -37.19
C SER A 196 37.89 29.28 -35.86
N VAL A 197 38.88 29.80 -35.14
CA VAL A 197 39.27 29.31 -33.81
C VAL A 197 38.11 29.48 -32.81
N SER A 198 37.46 30.65 -32.79
CA SER A 198 36.31 30.91 -31.92
C SER A 198 35.12 30.00 -32.25
N SER A 199 34.87 29.72 -33.53
CA SER A 199 33.84 28.77 -33.97
C SER A 199 34.13 27.35 -33.48
N LYS A 200 35.38 26.89 -33.62
CA LYS A 200 35.82 25.58 -33.09
C LYS A 200 35.66 25.52 -31.58
N ARG A 201 36.05 26.56 -30.84
CA ARG A 201 35.89 26.63 -29.37
C ARG A 201 34.42 26.54 -28.94
N ARG A 202 33.50 27.22 -29.64
CA ARG A 202 32.05 27.12 -29.35
C ARG A 202 31.48 25.74 -29.65
N LYS A 203 32.00 25.05 -30.67
CA LYS A 203 31.49 23.74 -31.08
C LYS A 203 32.04 22.59 -30.21
N TYR A 204 33.31 22.69 -29.81
CA TYR A 204 34.04 21.59 -29.19
C TYR A 204 34.49 21.89 -27.76
N GLY A 205 34.42 23.13 -27.27
CA GLY A 205 35.07 23.53 -26.01
C GLY A 205 36.51 23.99 -26.27
N PHE A 206 37.10 24.67 -25.29
CA PHE A 206 38.50 25.08 -25.34
C PHE A 206 39.38 24.31 -24.33
N ASP A 207 38.76 23.72 -23.31
CA ASP A 207 39.34 22.81 -22.32
C ASP A 207 38.41 21.61 -22.10
N VAL A 208 38.89 20.63 -21.31
CA VAL A 208 38.15 19.39 -21.05
C VAL A 208 36.83 19.69 -20.33
N ASP A 209 36.81 20.65 -19.42
CA ASP A 209 35.62 21.02 -18.66
C ASP A 209 34.53 21.65 -19.56
N ALA A 210 34.89 22.57 -20.47
CA ALA A 210 33.95 23.11 -21.45
C ALA A 210 33.47 22.04 -22.45
N CYS A 211 34.30 21.05 -22.79
CA CYS A 211 33.86 19.90 -23.60
C CYS A 211 32.75 19.12 -22.87
N ILE A 212 32.95 18.87 -21.58
CA ILE A 212 32.02 18.15 -20.70
C ILE A 212 30.71 18.94 -20.56
N GLU A 213 30.78 20.25 -20.29
CA GLU A 213 29.58 21.11 -20.21
C GLU A 213 28.78 21.15 -21.51
N LEU A 214 29.44 21.29 -22.67
CA LEU A 214 28.77 21.28 -23.97
C LEU A 214 28.13 19.93 -24.28
N PHE A 215 28.76 18.83 -23.86
CA PHE A 215 28.20 17.50 -23.97
C PHE A 215 26.92 17.38 -23.12
N HIS A 216 27.00 17.72 -21.83
CA HIS A 216 25.86 17.68 -20.91
C HIS A 216 24.70 18.57 -21.37
N ASN A 217 24.97 19.76 -21.90
CA ASN A 217 23.95 20.66 -22.43
C ASN A 217 23.27 20.13 -23.70
N ARG A 218 23.93 19.30 -24.51
CA ARG A 218 23.32 18.68 -25.70
C ARG A 218 22.47 17.47 -25.37
N ILE A 219 22.88 16.70 -24.36
CA ILE A 219 22.12 15.52 -23.93
C ILE A 219 21.01 15.87 -22.94
N SER A 220 21.03 17.06 -22.32
CA SER A 220 20.02 17.48 -21.32
C SER A 220 18.61 17.63 -21.89
N VAL A 221 18.46 17.70 -23.22
CA VAL A 221 17.16 17.76 -23.91
C VAL A 221 17.20 16.83 -25.14
N GLY A 222 16.88 15.55 -24.95
CA GLY A 222 16.87 14.56 -26.05
C GLY A 222 16.54 13.14 -25.58
N LEU A 223 16.33 12.23 -26.56
CA LEU A 223 15.97 10.82 -26.34
C LEU A 223 16.99 10.11 -25.43
N VAL A 224 16.49 9.23 -24.57
CA VAL A 224 17.30 8.47 -23.59
C VAL A 224 18.30 7.59 -24.34
N TYR A 225 19.59 7.92 -24.26
CA TYR A 225 20.64 7.07 -24.80
C TYR A 225 20.98 5.97 -23.78
N MET A 226 20.78 4.72 -24.16
CA MET A 226 21.23 3.56 -23.40
C MET A 226 22.56 3.06 -23.95
N CYS A 227 23.52 2.80 -23.07
CA CYS A 227 24.76 2.14 -23.46
C CYS A 227 24.43 0.69 -23.87
N THR A 228 24.74 0.28 -25.10
CA THR A 228 24.49 -1.09 -25.58
C THR A 228 25.39 -2.15 -24.93
N CYS A 229 26.45 -1.76 -24.22
CA CYS A 229 27.34 -2.67 -23.50
C CYS A 229 26.84 -3.00 -22.08
N CYS A 230 26.13 -2.10 -21.41
CA CYS A 230 25.65 -2.30 -20.03
C CYS A 230 24.17 -2.02 -19.80
N ASN A 231 23.43 -1.61 -20.84
CA ASN A 231 22.00 -1.28 -20.84
C ASN A 231 21.54 -0.27 -19.77
N GLN A 232 22.43 0.58 -19.24
CA GLN A 232 22.04 1.63 -18.30
C GLN A 232 21.56 2.88 -19.05
N THR A 233 20.46 3.47 -18.56
CA THR A 233 19.93 4.77 -18.97
C THR A 233 20.66 5.86 -18.22
N TRP A 234 21.28 6.80 -18.94
CA TRP A 234 22.06 7.87 -18.30
C TRP A 234 21.28 9.18 -18.31
N PHE A 235 20.53 9.56 -17.25
CA PHE A 235 20.16 10.99 -17.06
C PHE A 235 19.90 11.51 -15.62
N ARG A 236 20.37 12.76 -15.49
CA ARG A 236 20.02 13.92 -14.63
C ARG A 236 20.40 14.02 -13.16
N GLN A 237 21.09 13.04 -12.56
CA GLN A 237 21.76 13.25 -11.26
C GLN A 237 23.15 12.61 -11.12
N SER A 238 23.62 11.81 -12.09
CA SER A 238 24.81 10.96 -11.90
C SER A 238 26.17 11.60 -12.20
N VAL A 239 26.24 12.90 -12.50
CA VAL A 239 27.54 13.61 -12.64
C VAL A 239 27.43 15.02 -12.05
N ILE A 240 26.97 15.15 -10.81
CA ILE A 240 27.24 16.36 -10.02
C ILE A 240 28.40 16.04 -9.09
N GLU A 241 29.53 16.64 -9.45
CA GLU A 241 30.69 17.02 -8.66
C GLU A 241 30.67 16.57 -7.18
N VAL A 242 31.49 15.56 -6.85
CA VAL A 242 31.86 15.25 -5.46
C VAL A 242 32.83 16.33 -4.97
N LYS A 243 32.31 17.51 -4.63
CA LYS A 243 32.98 18.49 -3.78
C LYS A 243 32.02 18.90 -2.68
N SER A 244 32.11 18.19 -1.54
CA SER A 244 31.74 18.63 -0.17
C SER A 244 31.25 17.52 0.76
N VAL A 245 31.51 16.24 0.47
CA VAL A 245 31.26 15.16 1.46
C VAL A 245 32.49 14.26 1.60
N PHE A 246 33.62 14.88 1.90
CA PHE A 246 34.77 14.20 2.52
C PHE A 246 35.16 14.98 3.76
N ASP A 247 34.40 14.77 4.83
CA ASP A 247 35.02 14.52 6.12
C ASP A 247 34.12 13.62 6.96
N LEU A 248 34.38 12.31 6.80
CA LEU A 248 34.53 11.30 7.84
C LEU A 248 33.95 9.96 7.40
N LYS A 249 34.88 9.07 7.02
CA LYS A 249 34.80 7.61 7.08
C LYS A 249 33.59 6.96 6.40
N MET A 250 33.80 6.45 5.18
CA MET A 250 33.57 5.03 4.87
C MET A 250 33.87 4.74 3.39
N GLN A 251 34.69 3.70 3.20
CA GLN A 251 34.70 2.80 2.05
C GLN A 251 35.00 3.37 0.66
N ARG A 252 36.25 3.12 0.23
CA ARG A 252 36.61 2.49 -1.05
C ARG A 252 35.38 1.99 -1.84
N VAL A 253 35.03 2.64 -2.95
CA VAL A 253 34.82 2.00 -4.28
C VAL A 253 34.76 3.13 -5.32
N MET A 254 35.86 3.39 -6.02
CA MET A 254 35.98 4.25 -7.20
C MET A 254 37.40 3.98 -7.71
N TYR A 255 37.68 3.56 -8.93
CA TYR A 255 36.97 3.37 -10.19
C TYR A 255 37.56 2.09 -10.81
N TRP A 256 36.95 1.51 -11.83
CA TRP A 256 37.57 0.70 -12.91
C TRP A 256 36.42 0.02 -13.65
N CYS A 257 35.87 0.70 -14.64
CA CYS A 257 35.08 0.06 -15.67
C CYS A 257 35.56 0.69 -16.98
N CYS A 258 36.07 -0.14 -17.89
CA CYS A 258 36.81 0.22 -19.12
C CYS A 258 38.33 0.44 -18.97
N PHE A 259 39.03 -0.57 -18.46
CA PHE A 259 40.37 -0.94 -18.96
C PHE A 259 40.48 -2.46 -18.95
N SER A 260 39.85 -3.12 -19.91
CA SER A 260 40.14 -4.49 -20.40
C SER A 260 39.01 -4.90 -21.35
N LEU A 261 39.24 -4.65 -22.64
CA LEU A 261 38.87 -5.42 -23.84
C LEU A 261 38.95 -4.51 -25.07
#